data_AF-A0A848WIN1-F1
#
_entry.id   AF-A0A848WIN1-F1
#
_cell.length_a   1.000
_cell.length_b   1.000
_cell.length_c   1.000
_cell.angle_alpha   90.00
_cell.angle_beta   90.00
_cell.angle_gamma   90.00
#
_symmetry.space_group_name_H-M   'P 1'
#
loop_
_entity.id
_entity.type
_entity.pdbx_description
1 polymer ?
#
loop_
_entity_poly.entity_id
_entity_poly.type
_entity_poly.pdbx_seq_one_letter_code
_entity_poly.pdbx_strand_id
1 'polypeptide(L)'
;MSVAERGLGIDRKIIPATRMDPKIQPFAAVIAVTTDWVITHISANIVEFLDIDASVLGHTLDHVLLEDAVHEIRGVLNATAGHGGAGRLLGCDLRHGYPQFDLTIHENETGYVIELEQGEQLSKMDDIGLLRGLMARVKQASTPEETADKAARSIRALTGFDRVSVCRVLDDERGKVVSEARLPGIRTLLGNEIAAEYVADMGNVLNAHAQQQIVADVDATPAVLMSGPDHAPLDLTHAISLAPTPRSLAFLRMHAARAALSLPIINDGGLIGLVVCHHAKPLRAGFRTRMLVELFVDLFAHEFAKAATTP
;
A
#
# COMPACT_ATOMS: atom_id res chain seq x y z
N MET A 1 25.50 -20.54 -13.79
CA MET A 1 25.37 -19.15 -13.34
C MET A 1 24.22 -19.09 -12.37
N SER A 2 24.48 -18.48 -11.21
CA SER A 2 23.60 -18.45 -10.04
C SER A 2 22.32 -17.66 -10.36
N VAL A 3 21.20 -18.07 -9.75
CA VAL A 3 19.90 -17.37 -9.81
C VAL A 3 20.00 -15.92 -9.33
N ALA A 4 21.08 -15.54 -8.63
CA ALA A 4 21.36 -14.18 -8.14
C ALA A 4 21.74 -13.14 -9.22
N GLU A 5 22.05 -13.54 -10.46
CA GLU A 5 22.46 -12.59 -11.52
C GLU A 5 21.36 -12.23 -12.51
N ARG A 6 20.17 -12.85 -12.39
CA ARG A 6 18.97 -12.41 -13.12
C ARG A 6 18.23 -11.38 -12.29
N GLY A 7 18.88 -10.22 -12.07
CA GLY A 7 18.13 -9.01 -11.77
C GLY A 7 17.08 -8.89 -12.87
N LEU A 8 15.79 -8.91 -12.48
CA LEU A 8 14.69 -8.74 -13.41
C LEU A 8 15.04 -7.56 -14.30
N GLY A 9 15.33 -7.86 -15.57
CA GLY A 9 15.49 -6.86 -16.62
C GLY A 9 14.11 -6.30 -16.93
N ILE A 10 13.44 -5.74 -15.92
CA ILE A 10 12.25 -4.93 -16.10
C ILE A 10 12.75 -3.72 -16.87
N ASP A 11 12.56 -3.78 -18.19
CA ASP A 11 12.82 -2.69 -19.12
C ASP A 11 12.30 -1.41 -18.44
N ARG A 12 13.19 -0.42 -18.27
CA ARG A 12 12.90 0.90 -17.67
C ARG A 12 11.91 1.73 -18.50
N LYS A 13 11.01 1.08 -19.23
CA LYS A 13 9.78 1.69 -19.71
C LYS A 13 8.84 1.81 -18.52
N ILE A 14 9.13 2.80 -17.70
CA ILE A 14 8.11 3.60 -17.03
C ILE A 14 7.01 3.77 -18.08
N ILE A 15 5.86 3.14 -17.86
CA ILE A 15 4.69 3.35 -18.70
C ILE A 15 4.53 4.87 -18.75
N PRO A 16 4.62 5.51 -19.92
CA PRO A 16 4.50 6.95 -19.97
C PRO A 16 3.15 7.29 -19.37
N ALA A 17 3.16 8.06 -18.29
CA ALA A 17 1.99 8.64 -17.68
C ALA A 17 1.20 9.31 -18.81
N THR A 18 0.21 8.61 -19.33
CA THR A 18 -0.81 9.18 -20.18
C THR A 18 -1.54 10.07 -19.20
N ARG A 19 -1.15 11.35 -19.17
CA ARG A 19 -1.43 12.34 -18.13
C ARG A 19 -2.93 12.66 -18.12
N MET A 20 -3.73 11.69 -17.66
CA MET A 20 -5.01 11.94 -17.02
C MET A 20 -4.69 12.55 -15.65
N ASP A 21 -5.45 13.57 -15.26
CA ASP A 21 -5.31 14.18 -13.96
C ASP A 21 -5.38 13.10 -12.87
N PRO A 22 -4.30 12.93 -12.08
CA PRO A 22 -4.24 11.87 -11.09
C PRO A 22 -5.32 12.09 -10.04
N LYS A 23 -5.92 10.99 -9.60
CA LYS A 23 -7.00 10.99 -8.61
C LYS A 23 -6.62 10.06 -7.47
N ILE A 24 -7.21 10.31 -6.31
CA ILE A 24 -7.07 9.45 -5.14
C ILE A 24 -8.38 8.77 -4.81
N GLN A 25 -8.29 7.66 -4.10
CA GLN A 25 -9.43 6.99 -3.50
C GLN A 25 -9.96 7.84 -2.34
N PRO A 26 -11.28 7.92 -2.14
CA PRO A 26 -11.88 8.87 -1.19
C PRO A 26 -11.66 8.52 0.28
N PHE A 27 -11.04 7.36 0.59
CA PHE A 27 -10.73 6.98 1.96
C PHE A 27 -9.60 7.79 2.59
N ALA A 28 -8.82 8.50 1.76
CA ALA A 28 -7.73 9.37 2.16
C ALA A 28 -7.92 10.76 1.57
N ALA A 29 -7.24 11.74 2.14
CA ALA A 29 -7.07 13.06 1.55
C ALA A 29 -5.58 13.34 1.34
N VAL A 30 -5.24 14.28 0.45
CA VAL A 30 -3.85 14.59 0.10
C VAL A 30 -3.58 16.08 0.23
N ILE A 31 -2.41 16.42 0.76
CA ILE A 31 -1.81 17.75 0.71
C ILE A 31 -0.39 17.58 0.15
N ALA A 32 -0.06 18.31 -0.91
CA ALA A 32 1.30 18.36 -1.43
C ALA A 32 1.93 19.72 -1.16
N VAL A 33 3.18 19.73 -0.73
CA VAL A 33 3.92 20.94 -0.37
C VAL A 33 5.27 21.00 -1.09
N THR A 34 5.78 22.20 -1.30
CA THR A 34 7.19 22.40 -1.71
C THR A 34 8.14 22.06 -0.57
N THR A 35 9.45 22.05 -0.85
CA THR A 35 10.50 21.94 0.18
C THR A 35 10.45 23.05 1.23
N ASP A 36 9.88 24.20 0.88
CA ASP A 36 9.66 25.35 1.77
C ASP A 36 8.29 25.30 2.47
N TRP A 37 7.61 24.15 2.44
CA TRP A 37 6.32 23.90 3.09
C TRP A 37 5.14 24.70 2.53
N VAL A 38 5.23 25.19 1.29
CA VAL A 38 4.13 25.89 0.62
C VAL A 38 3.19 24.88 -0.04
N ILE A 39 1.90 24.97 0.23
CA ILE A 39 0.88 24.06 -0.31
C ILE A 39 0.69 24.31 -1.81
N THR A 40 0.92 23.28 -2.61
CA THR A 40 0.81 23.33 -4.08
C THR A 40 -0.43 22.61 -4.60
N HIS A 41 -0.82 21.52 -3.92
CA HIS A 41 -1.97 20.71 -4.27
C HIS A 41 -2.72 20.26 -3.02
N ILE A 42 -4.03 20.11 -3.17
CA ILE A 42 -4.89 19.43 -2.19
C ILE A 42 -5.87 18.52 -2.93
N SER A 43 -6.32 17.44 -2.31
CA SER A 43 -7.45 16.68 -2.86
C SER A 43 -8.77 17.39 -2.61
N ALA A 44 -9.73 17.28 -3.54
CA ALA A 44 -11.03 17.95 -3.42
C ALA A 44 -11.84 17.50 -2.19
N ASN A 45 -11.66 16.25 -1.74
CA ASN A 45 -12.31 15.71 -0.54
C ASN A 45 -11.64 16.13 0.78
N ILE A 46 -10.55 16.91 0.76
CA ILE A 46 -9.88 17.37 1.99
C ILE A 46 -10.83 18.18 2.89
N VAL A 47 -11.87 18.81 2.31
CA VAL A 47 -12.93 19.51 3.06
C VAL A 47 -13.66 18.58 4.03
N GLU A 48 -13.83 17.31 3.68
CA GLU A 48 -14.47 16.31 4.54
C GLU A 48 -13.56 15.85 5.69
N PHE A 49 -12.25 16.07 5.57
CA PHE A 49 -11.24 15.64 6.53
C PHE A 49 -10.88 16.77 7.49
N LEU A 50 -10.64 17.97 6.96
CA LEU A 50 -10.09 19.09 7.70
C LEU A 50 -10.91 20.37 7.57
N ASP A 51 -12.03 20.40 6.84
CA ASP A 51 -12.80 21.63 6.55
C ASP A 51 -11.91 22.76 5.98
N ILE A 52 -11.11 22.39 4.98
CA ILE A 52 -10.29 23.33 4.19
C ILE A 52 -10.62 23.19 2.70
N ASP A 53 -10.42 24.26 1.95
CA ASP A 53 -10.69 24.33 0.52
C ASP A 53 -9.50 24.91 -0.25
N ALA A 54 -9.67 25.18 -1.55
CA ALA A 54 -8.62 25.68 -2.42
C ALA A 54 -8.01 27.04 -2.00
N SER A 55 -8.63 27.77 -1.05
CA SER A 55 -8.06 29.03 -0.53
C SER A 55 -6.73 28.84 0.19
N VAL A 56 -6.41 27.62 0.63
CA VAL A 56 -5.13 27.31 1.29
C VAL A 56 -3.96 27.17 0.33
N LEU A 57 -4.20 27.05 -0.98
CA LEU A 57 -3.13 26.93 -1.98
C LEU A 57 -2.23 28.17 -1.93
N GLY A 58 -0.90 27.96 -1.97
CA GLY A 58 0.10 29.01 -1.86
C GLY A 58 0.41 29.47 -0.42
N HIS A 59 -0.34 29.02 0.58
CA HIS A 59 -0.01 29.25 1.99
C HIS A 59 0.99 28.21 2.49
N THR A 60 1.69 28.54 3.57
CA THR A 60 2.56 27.58 4.27
C THR A 60 1.73 26.57 5.06
N LEU A 61 2.26 25.37 5.23
CA LEU A 61 1.54 24.26 5.87
C LEU A 61 1.14 24.57 7.33
N ASP A 62 1.96 25.31 8.05
CA ASP A 62 1.73 25.80 9.42
C ASP A 62 0.69 26.92 9.52
N HIS A 63 0.26 27.50 8.40
CA HIS A 63 -0.91 28.39 8.36
C HIS A 63 -2.23 27.61 8.46
N VAL A 64 -2.20 26.32 8.11
CA VAL A 64 -3.39 25.47 7.96
C VAL A 64 -3.46 24.41 9.05
N LEU A 65 -2.31 23.82 9.40
CA LEU A 65 -2.15 22.77 10.40
C LEU A 65 -1.51 23.32 11.68
N LEU A 66 -1.66 22.58 12.79
CA LEU A 66 -0.98 22.91 14.04
C LEU A 66 0.54 22.89 13.88
N GLU A 67 1.23 23.82 14.56
CA GLU A 67 2.70 23.91 14.53
C GLU A 67 3.37 22.61 15.00
N ASP A 68 2.83 22.00 16.07
CA ASP A 68 3.29 20.70 16.58
C ASP A 68 3.16 19.58 15.53
N ALA A 69 2.06 19.55 14.77
CA ALA A 69 1.87 18.58 13.71
C ALA A 69 2.91 18.74 12.59
N VAL A 70 3.17 19.99 12.18
CA VAL A 70 4.22 20.28 11.18
C VAL A 70 5.61 19.90 11.71
N HIS A 71 5.87 20.10 13.01
CA HIS A 71 7.10 19.66 13.66
C HIS A 71 7.26 18.13 13.64
N GLU A 72 6.20 17.37 13.95
CA GLU A 72 6.21 15.90 13.89
C GLU A 72 6.43 15.39 12.47
N ILE A 73 5.75 15.97 11.47
CA ILE A 73 5.92 15.63 10.05
C ILE A 73 7.39 15.82 9.62
N ARG A 74 8.00 16.95 9.99
CA ARG A 74 9.42 17.23 9.75
C ARG A 74 10.33 16.21 10.45
N GLY A 75 10.01 15.86 11.69
CA GLY A 75 10.74 14.86 12.46
C GLY A 75 10.78 13.49 11.79
N VAL A 76 9.63 13.02 11.29
CA VAL A 76 9.53 11.75 10.57
C VAL A 76 10.32 11.77 9.27
N LEU A 77 10.19 12.83 8.46
CA LEU A 77 10.94 12.96 7.21
C LEU A 77 12.45 12.92 7.44
N ASN A 78 12.95 13.64 8.46
CA ASN A 78 14.36 13.62 8.80
C ASN A 78 14.84 12.23 9.24
N ALA A 79 14.00 11.47 9.94
CA ALA A 79 14.32 10.10 10.36
C ALA A 79 14.33 9.11 9.18
N THR A 80 13.50 9.31 8.17
CA THR A 80 13.40 8.43 6.99
C THR A 80 14.25 8.88 5.80
N ALA A 81 14.88 10.06 5.88
CA ALA A 81 15.72 10.62 4.82
C ALA A 81 16.76 9.60 4.32
N GLY A 82 16.91 9.49 3.00
CA GLY A 82 17.89 8.61 2.35
C GLY A 82 17.56 7.12 2.34
N HIS A 83 16.48 6.68 2.99
CA HIS A 83 16.07 5.26 2.99
C HIS A 83 15.11 4.89 1.85
N GLY A 84 14.70 5.87 1.02
CA GLY A 84 13.79 5.67 -0.13
C GLY A 84 12.38 5.22 0.25
N GLY A 85 12.07 5.12 1.55
CA GLY A 85 10.77 4.74 2.07
C GLY A 85 9.92 5.94 2.47
N ALA A 86 8.61 5.75 2.47
CA ALA A 86 7.68 6.77 2.93
C ALA A 86 7.64 6.83 4.48
N GLY A 87 7.66 8.04 5.01
CA GLY A 87 7.42 8.34 6.42
C GLY A 87 6.01 7.95 6.86
N ARG A 88 5.89 7.53 8.12
CA ARG A 88 4.63 7.11 8.74
C ARG A 88 4.49 7.77 10.10
N LEU A 89 3.36 8.43 10.33
CA LEU A 89 3.01 9.03 11.62
C LEU A 89 1.62 8.55 12.01
N LEU A 90 1.45 8.05 13.23
CA LEU A 90 0.17 7.54 13.72
C LEU A 90 -0.43 8.52 14.72
N GLY A 91 -1.73 8.74 14.65
CA GLY A 91 -2.46 9.50 15.65
C GLY A 91 -2.07 10.98 15.76
N CYS A 92 -1.73 11.63 14.65
CA CYS A 92 -1.31 13.03 14.62
C CYS A 92 -2.51 13.98 14.75
N ASP A 93 -2.41 14.95 15.65
CA ASP A 93 -3.40 16.01 15.84
C ASP A 93 -3.16 17.16 14.86
N LEU A 94 -3.84 17.14 13.71
CA LEU A 94 -3.60 18.12 12.65
C LEU A 94 -4.27 19.49 12.86
N ARG A 95 -5.45 19.51 13.50
CA ARG A 95 -6.24 20.71 13.79
C ARG A 95 -7.01 20.51 15.11
N HIS A 96 -7.18 21.57 15.89
CA HIS A 96 -7.98 21.50 17.12
C HIS A 96 -9.44 21.15 16.84
N GLY A 97 -9.99 20.19 17.60
CA GLY A 97 -11.39 19.76 17.47
C GLY A 97 -11.65 18.74 16.36
N TYR A 98 -10.62 18.31 15.64
CA TYR A 98 -10.69 17.23 14.64
C TYR A 98 -10.23 15.90 15.24
N PRO A 99 -10.61 14.75 14.64
CA PRO A 99 -10.00 13.48 15.00
C PRO A 99 -8.50 13.48 14.70
N GLN A 100 -7.79 12.54 15.32
CA GLN A 100 -6.40 12.26 14.97
C GLN A 100 -6.31 11.61 13.58
N PHE A 101 -5.21 11.84 12.88
CA PHE A 101 -4.95 11.31 11.55
C PHE A 101 -3.69 10.45 11.52
N ASP A 102 -3.74 9.38 10.73
CA ASP A 102 -2.57 8.61 10.35
C ASP A 102 -2.04 9.18 9.03
N LEU A 103 -0.73 9.46 8.98
CA LEU A 103 -0.08 10.12 7.85
C LEU A 103 0.89 9.18 7.15
N THR A 104 0.82 9.17 5.82
CA THR A 104 1.88 8.68 4.95
C THR A 104 2.53 9.88 4.28
N ILE A 105 3.85 10.00 4.39
CA ILE A 105 4.59 11.13 3.83
C ILE A 105 5.64 10.58 2.88
N HIS A 106 5.66 11.02 1.63
CA HIS A 106 6.71 10.64 0.68
C HIS A 106 7.31 11.85 -0.01
N GLU A 107 8.59 11.72 -0.36
CA GLU A 107 9.29 12.70 -1.17
C GLU A 107 8.79 12.62 -2.62
N ASN A 108 8.73 13.78 -3.26
CA ASN A 108 8.45 13.94 -4.68
C ASN A 108 9.48 14.92 -5.26
N GLU A 109 9.63 14.98 -6.58
CA GLU A 109 10.66 15.80 -7.24
C GLU A 109 10.66 17.28 -6.81
N THR A 110 9.49 17.79 -6.41
CA THR A 110 9.27 19.21 -6.08
C THR A 110 9.00 19.48 -4.60
N GLY A 111 9.02 18.46 -3.74
CA GLY A 111 8.75 18.59 -2.31
C GLY A 111 8.20 17.31 -1.69
N TYR A 112 7.07 17.40 -0.99
CA TYR A 112 6.50 16.30 -0.22
C TYR A 112 5.02 16.12 -0.50
N VAL A 113 4.57 14.87 -0.50
CA VAL A 113 3.15 14.50 -0.54
C VAL A 113 2.78 13.88 0.79
N ILE A 114 1.73 14.42 1.40
CA ILE A 114 1.19 13.99 2.69
C ILE A 114 -0.20 13.41 2.42
N GLU A 115 -0.35 12.11 2.66
CA GLU A 115 -1.62 11.39 2.60
C GLU A 115 -2.18 11.24 4.01
N LEU A 116 -3.45 11.64 4.18
CA LEU A 116 -4.16 11.68 5.45
C LEU A 116 -5.24 10.60 5.47
N GLU A 117 -5.19 9.71 6.45
CA GLU A 117 -6.28 8.81 6.76
C GLU A 117 -6.82 9.15 8.15
N GLN A 118 -8.15 9.16 8.31
CA GLN A 118 -8.75 9.28 9.64
C GLN A 118 -8.23 8.14 10.51
N GLY A 119 -7.60 8.51 11.62
CA GLY A 119 -6.96 7.57 12.53
C GLY A 119 -8.00 6.60 13.11
N GLU A 120 -7.62 5.33 13.16
CA GLU A 120 -8.42 4.34 13.87
C GLU A 120 -8.13 4.46 15.38
N GLN A 121 -9.13 4.24 16.23
CA GLN A 121 -8.87 4.19 17.67
C GLN A 121 -7.79 3.15 17.94
N LEU A 122 -6.66 3.59 18.52
CA LEU A 122 -5.55 2.73 18.86
C LEU A 122 -6.04 1.58 19.73
N SER A 123 -6.03 0.37 19.16
CA SER A 123 -6.34 -0.83 19.93
C SER A 123 -5.26 -1.00 21.00
N LYS A 124 -5.63 -1.44 22.21
CA LYS A 124 -4.67 -1.76 23.29
C LYS A 124 -3.78 -2.99 22.99
N MET A 125 -3.75 -3.45 21.75
CA MET A 125 -3.08 -4.68 21.35
C MET A 125 -1.59 -4.42 21.17
N ASP A 126 -0.77 -5.30 21.77
CA ASP A 126 0.68 -5.29 21.56
C ASP A 126 1.01 -5.81 20.16
N ASP A 127 1.33 -4.90 19.25
CA ASP A 127 1.69 -5.20 17.86
C ASP A 127 2.93 -6.07 17.73
N ILE A 128 3.93 -5.83 18.57
CA ILE A 128 5.17 -6.60 18.54
C ILE A 128 4.89 -8.02 19.04
N GLY A 129 4.12 -8.15 20.12
CA GLY A 129 3.67 -9.44 20.63
C GLY A 129 2.85 -10.23 19.61
N LEU A 130 1.91 -9.56 18.93
CA LEU A 130 1.12 -10.14 17.85
C LEU A 130 2.00 -10.64 16.71
N LEU A 131 2.89 -9.79 16.18
CA LEU A 131 3.78 -10.13 15.08
C LEU A 131 4.70 -11.30 15.43
N ARG A 132 5.28 -11.31 16.64
CA ARG A 132 6.07 -12.43 17.15
C ARG A 132 5.27 -13.73 17.17
N GLY A 133 4.02 -13.66 17.62
CA GLY A 133 3.11 -14.81 17.64
C GLY A 133 2.80 -15.35 16.24
N LEU A 134 2.55 -14.48 15.27
CA LEU A 134 2.31 -14.87 13.89
C LEU A 134 3.55 -15.51 13.25
N MET A 135 4.73 -14.89 13.43
CA MET A 135 5.98 -15.43 12.92
C MET A 135 6.39 -16.76 13.58
N ALA A 136 6.09 -16.95 14.86
CA ALA A 136 6.31 -18.22 15.54
C ALA A 136 5.51 -19.36 14.89
N ARG A 137 4.26 -19.10 14.45
CA ARG A 137 3.45 -20.09 13.73
C ARG A 137 4.08 -20.44 12.39
N VAL A 138 4.46 -19.43 11.61
CA VAL A 138 5.11 -19.60 10.30
C VAL A 138 6.38 -20.45 10.43
N LYS A 139 7.23 -20.18 11.42
CA LYS A 139 8.48 -20.92 11.67
C LYS A 139 8.28 -22.37 12.13
N GLN A 140 7.09 -22.74 12.61
CA GLN A 140 6.75 -24.12 12.97
C GLN A 140 6.29 -24.93 11.74
N ALA A 141 6.16 -24.33 10.57
CA ALA A 141 5.80 -25.06 9.36
C ALA A 141 6.90 -26.06 8.97
N SER A 142 6.48 -27.25 8.57
CA SER A 142 7.39 -28.32 8.14
C SER A 142 7.55 -28.36 6.62
N THR A 143 6.65 -27.73 5.87
CA THR A 143 6.70 -27.71 4.40
C THR A 143 6.47 -26.30 3.84
N PRO A 144 6.91 -26.04 2.60
CA PRO A 144 6.66 -24.79 1.87
C PRO A 144 5.19 -24.38 1.81
N GLU A 145 4.32 -25.35 1.55
CA GLU A 145 2.88 -25.17 1.45
C GLU A 145 2.28 -24.78 2.81
N GLU A 146 2.76 -25.42 3.88
CA GLU A 146 2.33 -25.10 5.24
C GLU A 146 2.77 -23.69 5.65
N THR A 147 3.97 -23.26 5.27
CA THR A 147 4.46 -21.89 5.51
C THR A 147 3.53 -20.88 4.83
N ALA A 148 3.19 -21.11 3.56
CA ALA A 148 2.29 -20.24 2.79
C ALA A 148 0.84 -20.25 3.34
N ASP A 149 0.30 -21.40 3.75
CA ASP A 149 -1.03 -21.52 4.36
C ASP A 149 -1.12 -20.78 5.71
N LYS A 150 -0.11 -20.91 6.57
CA LYS A 150 -0.06 -20.17 7.83
C LYS A 150 0.01 -18.66 7.61
N ALA A 151 0.75 -18.21 6.60
CA ALA A 151 0.79 -16.79 6.23
C ALA A 151 -0.58 -16.31 5.72
N ALA A 152 -1.19 -17.03 4.77
CA ALA A 152 -2.51 -16.69 4.22
C ALA A 152 -3.58 -16.57 5.31
N ARG A 153 -3.62 -17.53 6.24
CA ARG A 153 -4.56 -17.50 7.38
C ARG A 153 -4.31 -16.35 8.34
N SER A 154 -3.04 -16.05 8.63
CA SER A 154 -2.65 -14.95 9.52
C SER A 154 -3.06 -13.60 8.94
N ILE A 155 -2.75 -13.35 7.67
CA ILE A 155 -3.12 -12.12 6.98
C ILE A 155 -4.64 -12.00 6.88
N ARG A 156 -5.36 -13.09 6.59
CA ARG A 156 -6.83 -13.08 6.59
C ARG A 156 -7.41 -12.73 7.96
N ALA A 157 -6.84 -13.28 9.04
CA ALA A 157 -7.29 -12.99 10.40
C ALA A 157 -7.03 -11.53 10.81
N LEU A 158 -5.92 -10.93 10.35
CA LEU A 158 -5.60 -9.53 10.60
C LEU A 158 -6.49 -8.58 9.80
N THR A 159 -6.71 -8.88 8.53
CA THR A 159 -7.30 -7.93 7.58
C THR A 159 -8.80 -8.08 7.42
N GLY A 160 -9.37 -9.25 7.75
CA GLY A 160 -10.80 -9.53 7.58
C GLY A 160 -11.24 -9.78 6.14
N PHE A 161 -10.31 -9.86 5.17
CA PHE A 161 -10.65 -10.13 3.78
C PHE A 161 -11.31 -11.51 3.61
N ASP A 162 -12.16 -11.64 2.58
CA ASP A 162 -12.89 -12.89 2.36
C ASP A 162 -11.96 -13.99 1.87
N ARG A 163 -10.95 -13.62 1.07
CA ARG A 163 -9.92 -14.48 0.49
C ARG A 163 -8.57 -13.80 0.58
N VAL A 164 -7.55 -14.56 0.99
CA VAL A 164 -6.14 -14.21 0.91
C VAL A 164 -5.41 -15.34 0.19
N SER A 165 -4.75 -15.01 -0.91
CA SER A 165 -3.99 -15.93 -1.75
C SER A 165 -2.51 -15.61 -1.65
N VAL A 166 -1.68 -16.63 -1.40
CA VAL A 166 -0.23 -16.53 -1.51
C VAL A 166 0.18 -17.15 -2.83
N CYS A 167 0.94 -16.36 -3.60
CA CYS A 167 1.30 -16.68 -4.96
C CYS A 167 2.81 -16.69 -5.09
N ARG A 168 3.36 -17.66 -5.84
CA ARG A 168 4.77 -17.72 -6.18
C ARG A 168 4.97 -17.23 -7.61
N VAL A 169 5.98 -16.39 -7.82
CA VAL A 169 6.41 -16.00 -9.17
C VAL A 169 7.22 -17.14 -9.77
N LEU A 170 6.94 -17.48 -11.03
CA LEU A 170 7.59 -18.53 -11.81
C LEU A 170 8.68 -17.92 -12.70
N ASP A 171 9.51 -18.79 -13.30
CA ASP A 171 10.63 -18.39 -14.16
C ASP A 171 10.21 -17.63 -15.43
N ASP A 172 8.96 -17.78 -15.87
CA ASP A 172 8.37 -17.08 -17.01
C ASP A 172 7.53 -15.87 -16.60
N GLU A 173 7.78 -15.35 -15.40
CA GLU A 173 7.16 -14.15 -14.81
C GLU A 173 5.65 -14.27 -14.56
N ARG A 174 5.04 -15.44 -14.79
CA ARG A 174 3.69 -15.74 -14.33
C ARG A 174 3.68 -16.04 -12.84
N GLY A 175 2.55 -15.84 -12.19
CA GLY A 175 2.34 -16.30 -10.81
C GLY A 175 1.60 -17.63 -10.76
N LYS A 176 1.75 -18.37 -9.68
CA LYS A 176 0.88 -19.52 -9.34
C LYS A 176 0.40 -19.39 -7.90
N VAL A 177 -0.91 -19.56 -7.69
CA VAL A 177 -1.49 -19.59 -6.34
C VAL A 177 -1.05 -20.88 -5.65
N VAL A 178 -0.15 -20.77 -4.68
CA VAL A 178 0.40 -21.89 -3.92
C VAL A 178 -0.35 -22.13 -2.61
N SER A 179 -1.05 -21.12 -2.11
CA SER A 179 -1.91 -21.25 -0.93
C SER A 179 -3.07 -20.26 -0.96
N GLU A 180 -4.16 -20.60 -0.27
CA GLU A 180 -5.35 -19.77 -0.18
C GLU A 180 -6.07 -19.98 1.17
N ALA A 181 -6.33 -18.89 1.89
CA ALA A 181 -7.25 -18.85 3.01
C ALA A 181 -8.51 -18.09 2.58
N ARG A 182 -9.69 -18.72 2.65
CA ARG A 182 -10.96 -18.10 2.20
C ARG A 182 -12.16 -18.49 3.04
N LEU A 183 -13.24 -17.72 2.93
CA LEU A 183 -14.55 -18.10 3.46
C LEU A 183 -15.10 -19.38 2.77
N PRO A 184 -15.95 -20.14 3.49
CA PRO A 184 -16.76 -21.19 2.88
C PRO A 184 -17.62 -20.64 1.73
N GLY A 185 -17.84 -21.45 0.69
CA GLY A 185 -18.68 -21.08 -0.47
C GLY A 185 -17.99 -20.26 -1.56
N ILE A 186 -16.81 -19.70 -1.32
CA ILE A 186 -16.01 -19.02 -2.36
C ILE A 186 -15.28 -20.05 -3.22
N ARG A 187 -15.28 -19.89 -4.55
CA ARG A 187 -14.52 -20.76 -5.45
C ARG A 187 -13.02 -20.70 -5.13
N THR A 188 -12.36 -21.86 -5.08
CA THR A 188 -10.91 -21.95 -4.87
C THR A 188 -10.14 -21.42 -6.07
N LEU A 189 -9.08 -20.66 -5.81
CA LEU A 189 -8.06 -20.28 -6.80
C LEU A 189 -6.76 -21.08 -6.65
N LEU A 190 -6.69 -22.01 -5.67
CA LEU A 190 -5.49 -22.82 -5.45
C LEU A 190 -5.06 -23.54 -6.73
N GLY A 191 -3.80 -23.37 -7.12
CA GLY A 191 -3.22 -23.96 -8.33
C GLY A 191 -3.46 -23.15 -9.61
N ASN A 192 -4.32 -22.13 -9.60
CA ASN A 192 -4.51 -21.25 -10.75
C ASN A 192 -3.27 -20.39 -11.00
N GLU A 193 -3.08 -20.03 -12.27
CA GLU A 193 -2.04 -19.10 -12.68
C GLU A 193 -2.52 -17.65 -12.57
N ILE A 194 -1.56 -16.75 -12.34
CA ILE A 194 -1.70 -15.31 -12.37
C ILE A 194 -0.93 -14.81 -13.58
N ALA A 195 -1.57 -13.95 -14.36
CA ALA A 195 -1.01 -13.42 -15.59
C ALA A 195 0.28 -12.62 -15.33
N ALA A 196 1.24 -12.72 -16.24
CA ALA A 196 2.53 -12.03 -16.12
C ALA A 196 2.36 -10.51 -16.04
N GLU A 197 1.34 -9.96 -16.69
CA GLU A 197 1.00 -8.54 -16.64
C GLU A 197 0.65 -8.08 -15.21
N TYR A 198 -0.01 -8.92 -14.42
CA TYR A 198 -0.33 -8.60 -13.03
C TYR A 198 0.92 -8.67 -12.14
N VAL A 199 1.82 -9.63 -12.39
CA VAL A 199 3.11 -9.72 -11.71
C VAL A 199 3.98 -8.50 -12.03
N ALA A 200 4.01 -8.07 -13.30
CA ALA A 200 4.71 -6.88 -13.75
C ALA A 200 4.13 -5.59 -13.14
N ASP A 201 2.81 -5.45 -13.09
CA ASP A 201 2.14 -4.32 -12.41
C ASP A 201 2.57 -4.25 -10.92
N MET A 202 2.65 -5.38 -10.23
CA MET A 202 3.15 -5.44 -8.84
C MET A 202 4.66 -5.18 -8.72
N GLY A 203 5.45 -5.56 -9.72
CA GLY A 203 6.86 -5.15 -9.81
C GLY A 203 7.01 -3.63 -9.93
N ASN A 204 6.09 -2.95 -10.62
CA ASN A 204 6.07 -1.49 -10.69
C ASN A 204 5.69 -0.85 -9.34
N VAL A 205 4.77 -1.45 -8.59
CA VAL A 205 4.43 -1.03 -7.21
C VAL A 205 5.69 -1.05 -6.32
N LEU A 206 6.49 -2.12 -6.42
CA LEU A 206 7.79 -2.20 -5.73
C LEU A 206 8.78 -1.11 -6.18
N ASN A 207 8.93 -0.92 -7.50
CA ASN A 207 9.82 0.12 -8.04
C ASN A 207 9.41 1.53 -7.59
N ALA A 208 8.11 1.73 -7.38
CA ALA A 208 7.54 2.93 -6.80
C ALA A 208 7.69 2.98 -5.27
N HIS A 209 8.56 2.17 -4.64
CA HIS A 209 8.75 2.10 -3.19
C HIS A 209 7.45 1.92 -2.36
N ALA A 210 6.33 1.63 -3.02
CA ALA A 210 5.06 1.36 -2.41
C ALA A 210 5.08 -0.11 -2.02
N GLN A 211 4.96 -0.37 -0.71
CA GLN A 211 5.04 -1.73 -0.18
C GLN A 211 3.70 -2.49 -0.29
N GLN A 212 2.66 -1.81 -0.78
CA GLN A 212 1.32 -2.35 -0.91
C GLN A 212 0.46 -1.56 -1.88
N GLN A 213 -0.55 -2.21 -2.44
CA GLN A 213 -1.60 -1.58 -3.22
C GLN A 213 -2.96 -1.94 -2.60
N ILE A 214 -3.76 -0.93 -2.25
CA ILE A 214 -5.11 -1.10 -1.71
C ILE A 214 -6.15 -0.58 -2.69
N VAL A 215 -7.29 -1.26 -2.78
CA VAL A 215 -8.53 -0.74 -3.37
C VAL A 215 -9.64 -0.94 -2.35
N ALA A 216 -10.10 0.15 -1.72
CA ALA A 216 -11.08 0.06 -0.63
C ALA A 216 -12.52 -0.20 -1.14
N ASP A 217 -12.86 0.38 -2.29
CA ASP A 217 -14.10 0.12 -3.02
C ASP A 217 -13.89 0.32 -4.53
N VAL A 218 -14.18 -0.72 -5.31
CA VAL A 218 -14.12 -0.72 -6.78
C VAL A 218 -15.08 0.28 -7.42
N ASP A 219 -16.18 0.61 -6.76
CA ASP A 219 -17.17 1.58 -7.28
C ASP A 219 -17.12 2.94 -6.55
N ALA A 220 -16.11 3.18 -5.69
CA ALA A 220 -15.93 4.49 -5.10
C ALA A 220 -15.62 5.54 -6.17
N THR A 221 -16.19 6.74 -6.01
CA THR A 221 -15.86 7.88 -6.86
C THR A 221 -14.51 8.45 -6.42
N PRO A 222 -13.49 8.49 -7.29
CA PRO A 222 -12.19 9.05 -6.93
C PRO A 222 -12.26 10.57 -6.73
N ALA A 223 -11.51 11.08 -5.75
CA ALA A 223 -11.35 12.51 -5.53
C ALA A 223 -10.28 13.08 -6.49
N VAL A 224 -10.61 14.21 -7.11
CA VAL A 224 -9.66 14.95 -7.97
C VAL A 224 -8.70 15.78 -7.12
N LEU A 225 -7.52 16.08 -7.67
CA LEU A 225 -6.61 17.05 -7.09
C LEU A 225 -6.95 18.46 -7.59
N MET A 226 -6.83 19.43 -6.71
CA MET A 226 -6.88 20.87 -7.01
C MET A 226 -5.47 21.42 -6.85
N SER A 227 -5.07 22.30 -7.76
CA SER A 227 -3.73 22.89 -7.79
C SER A 227 -3.79 24.39 -8.05
N GLY A 228 -2.71 25.09 -7.69
CA GLY A 228 -2.50 26.46 -8.19
C GLY A 228 -2.28 26.47 -9.70
N PRO A 229 -2.53 27.60 -10.39
CA PRO A 229 -2.55 27.68 -11.85
C PRO A 229 -1.22 27.33 -12.52
N ASP A 230 -0.09 27.52 -11.84
CA ASP A 230 1.26 27.31 -12.38
C ASP A 230 1.87 25.94 -12.01
N HIS A 231 1.10 25.06 -11.35
CA HIS A 231 1.60 23.74 -10.95
C HIS A 231 1.26 22.67 -11.98
N ALA A 232 2.29 21.91 -12.36
CA ALA A 232 2.12 20.72 -13.18
C ALA A 232 1.37 19.62 -12.39
N PRO A 233 0.66 18.69 -13.07
CA PRO A 233 0.00 17.57 -12.41
C PRO A 233 0.96 16.82 -11.47
N LEU A 234 0.51 16.61 -10.23
CA LEU A 234 1.25 15.95 -9.16
C LEU A 234 1.55 14.49 -9.51
N ASP A 235 2.80 14.06 -9.35
CA ASP A 235 3.13 12.65 -9.43
C ASP A 235 2.67 11.94 -8.14
N LEU A 236 1.83 10.91 -8.29
CA LEU A 236 1.29 10.07 -7.22
C LEU A 236 1.82 8.62 -7.30
N THR A 237 2.94 8.39 -8.00
CA THR A 237 3.53 7.05 -8.17
C THR A 237 3.74 6.32 -6.84
N HIS A 238 4.13 7.06 -5.80
CA HIS A 238 4.39 6.52 -4.45
C HIS A 238 3.15 6.53 -3.52
N ALA A 239 2.01 7.05 -3.99
CA ALA A 239 0.84 7.27 -3.14
C ALA A 239 0.03 5.97 -2.94
N ILE A 240 -0.23 5.62 -1.67
CA ILE A 240 -1.06 4.45 -1.32
C ILE A 240 -2.51 4.68 -1.74
N SER A 241 -2.98 5.93 -1.65
CA SER A 241 -4.33 6.33 -1.98
C SER A 241 -4.57 6.52 -3.47
N LEU A 242 -3.56 6.31 -4.35
CA LEU A 242 -3.74 6.45 -5.79
C LEU A 242 -4.96 5.65 -6.29
N ALA A 243 -5.79 6.29 -7.10
CA ALA A 243 -6.97 5.65 -7.67
C ALA A 243 -6.59 4.53 -8.65
N PRO A 244 -7.22 3.35 -8.56
CA PRO A 244 -6.93 2.25 -9.47
C PRO A 244 -7.32 2.58 -10.92
N THR A 245 -6.54 2.07 -11.87
CA THR A 245 -6.83 2.24 -13.30
C THR A 245 -8.12 1.51 -13.70
N PRO A 246 -8.78 1.91 -14.81
CA PRO A 246 -9.95 1.19 -15.33
C PRO A 246 -9.69 -0.31 -15.58
N ARG A 247 -8.46 -0.66 -16.00
CA ARG A 247 -8.01 -2.04 -16.20
C ARG A 247 -8.01 -2.81 -14.87
N SER A 248 -7.42 -2.24 -13.82
CA SER A 248 -7.39 -2.83 -12.48
C SER A 248 -8.81 -3.03 -11.92
N LEU A 249 -9.69 -2.04 -12.10
CA LEU A 249 -11.09 -2.13 -11.68
C LEU A 249 -11.85 -3.24 -12.42
N ALA A 250 -11.66 -3.36 -13.74
CA ALA A 250 -12.29 -4.43 -14.53
C ALA A 250 -11.82 -5.82 -14.09
N PHE A 251 -10.53 -5.97 -13.79
CA PHE A 251 -9.97 -7.20 -13.25
C PHE A 251 -10.61 -7.58 -11.89
N LEU A 252 -10.72 -6.64 -10.97
CA LEU A 252 -11.35 -6.89 -9.66
C LEU A 252 -12.82 -7.30 -9.80
N ARG A 253 -13.58 -6.67 -10.72
CA ARG A 253 -14.97 -7.05 -11.03
C ARG A 253 -15.08 -8.47 -11.57
N MET A 254 -14.17 -8.89 -12.45
CA MET A 254 -14.12 -10.27 -12.96
C MET A 254 -13.93 -11.29 -11.84
N HIS A 255 -13.19 -10.93 -10.78
CA HIS A 255 -12.97 -11.76 -9.60
C HIS A 255 -14.04 -11.59 -8.50
N ALA A 256 -15.16 -10.92 -8.82
CA ALA A 256 -16.23 -10.59 -7.90
C ALA A 256 -15.74 -9.90 -6.61
N ALA A 257 -14.67 -9.11 -6.73
CA ALA A 257 -14.09 -8.34 -5.64
C ALA A 257 -14.62 -6.90 -5.68
N ARG A 258 -14.99 -6.39 -4.51
CA ARG A 258 -15.31 -4.98 -4.25
C ARG A 258 -14.21 -4.26 -3.50
N ALA A 259 -13.33 -4.98 -2.81
CA ALA A 259 -12.10 -4.44 -2.25
C ALA A 259 -10.93 -5.41 -2.47
N ALA A 260 -9.72 -4.86 -2.49
CA ALA A 260 -8.48 -5.61 -2.66
C ALA A 260 -7.32 -5.04 -1.85
N LEU A 261 -6.40 -5.89 -1.46
CA LEU A 261 -5.10 -5.52 -0.89
C LEU A 261 -4.04 -6.47 -1.44
N SER A 262 -3.00 -5.92 -2.06
CA SER A 262 -1.92 -6.68 -2.68
C SER A 262 -0.59 -6.24 -2.10
N LEU A 263 0.27 -7.19 -1.76
CA LEU A 263 1.63 -6.94 -1.27
C LEU A 263 2.63 -7.81 -2.04
N PRO A 264 3.76 -7.26 -2.50
CA PRO A 264 4.85 -8.04 -3.03
C PRO A 264 5.54 -8.85 -1.92
N ILE A 265 6.02 -10.06 -2.24
CA ILE A 265 6.89 -10.84 -1.37
C ILE A 265 8.29 -10.75 -1.96
N ILE A 266 9.19 -10.10 -1.23
CA ILE A 266 10.52 -9.72 -1.73
C ILE A 266 11.59 -10.40 -0.89
N ASN A 267 12.53 -11.06 -1.54
CA ASN A 267 13.69 -11.64 -0.89
C ASN A 267 14.95 -11.31 -1.70
N ASP A 268 16.00 -10.82 -1.03
CA ASP A 268 17.27 -10.41 -1.66
C ASP A 268 17.08 -9.43 -2.84
N GLY A 269 16.11 -8.52 -2.74
CA GLY A 269 15.78 -7.53 -3.77
C GLY A 269 14.98 -8.07 -4.96
N GLY A 270 14.66 -9.37 -5.00
CA GLY A 270 13.85 -9.99 -6.03
C GLY A 270 12.40 -10.21 -5.63
N LEU A 271 11.46 -9.98 -6.56
CA LEU A 271 10.05 -10.33 -6.40
C LEU A 271 9.87 -11.85 -6.53
N ILE A 272 9.67 -12.55 -5.42
CA ILE A 272 9.54 -14.02 -5.39
C ILE A 272 8.08 -14.49 -5.28
N GLY A 273 7.16 -13.59 -4.95
CA GLY A 273 5.76 -13.91 -4.76
C GLY A 273 4.87 -12.70 -4.54
N LEU A 274 3.58 -12.95 -4.36
CA LEU A 274 2.56 -11.95 -4.07
C LEU A 274 1.60 -12.46 -3.01
N VAL A 275 1.20 -11.59 -2.10
CA VAL A 275 -0.02 -11.75 -1.30
C VAL A 275 -1.13 -10.97 -2.00
N VAL A 276 -2.26 -11.62 -2.27
CA VAL A 276 -3.42 -11.00 -2.92
C VAL A 276 -4.67 -11.26 -2.10
N CYS A 277 -5.29 -10.18 -1.63
CA CYS A 277 -6.49 -10.22 -0.80
C CYS A 277 -7.69 -9.71 -1.60
N HIS A 278 -8.84 -10.38 -1.48
CA HIS A 278 -10.09 -9.98 -2.13
C HIS A 278 -11.26 -10.05 -1.15
N HIS A 279 -12.15 -9.06 -1.21
CA HIS A 279 -13.36 -8.99 -0.40
C HIS A 279 -14.56 -8.66 -1.31
N ALA A 280 -15.71 -9.28 -1.05
CA ALA A 280 -16.91 -9.14 -1.89
C ALA A 280 -17.70 -7.84 -1.63
N LYS A 281 -17.35 -7.10 -0.57
CA LYS A 281 -17.91 -5.80 -0.19
C LYS A 281 -16.81 -4.73 -0.11
N PRO A 282 -17.15 -3.44 -0.04
CA PRO A 282 -16.19 -2.42 0.34
C PRO A 282 -15.52 -2.77 1.68
N LEU A 283 -14.20 -2.71 1.73
CA LEU A 283 -13.41 -2.98 2.92
C LEU A 283 -12.09 -2.24 2.81
N ARG A 284 -11.85 -1.34 3.76
CA ARG A 284 -10.54 -0.71 3.95
C ARG A 284 -9.83 -1.42 5.10
N ALA A 285 -8.71 -2.10 4.82
CA ALA A 285 -7.82 -2.48 5.91
C ALA A 285 -7.25 -1.21 6.53
N GLY A 286 -7.41 -1.05 7.85
CA GLY A 286 -6.94 0.12 8.58
C GLY A 286 -5.44 0.36 8.44
N PHE A 287 -5.01 1.62 8.59
CA PHE A 287 -3.62 2.04 8.41
C PHE A 287 -2.65 1.18 9.23
N ARG A 288 -2.92 1.04 10.53
CA ARG A 288 -2.13 0.20 11.44
C ARG A 288 -2.14 -1.27 11.03
N THR A 289 -3.29 -1.82 10.65
CA THR A 289 -3.40 -3.21 10.16
C THR A 289 -2.54 -3.43 8.92
N ARG A 290 -2.55 -2.48 7.99
CA ARG A 290 -1.73 -2.53 6.78
C ARG A 290 -0.23 -2.51 7.09
N MET A 291 0.21 -1.65 8.03
CA MET A 291 1.60 -1.63 8.51
C MET A 291 2.03 -2.97 9.10
N LEU A 292 1.16 -3.62 9.89
CA LEU A 292 1.45 -4.92 10.50
C LEU A 292 1.55 -6.03 9.46
N VAL A 293 0.65 -6.02 8.46
CA VAL A 293 0.65 -6.99 7.37
C VAL A 293 1.89 -6.82 6.50
N GLU A 294 2.26 -5.58 6.17
CA GLU A 294 3.48 -5.25 5.44
C GLU A 294 4.71 -5.82 6.16
N LEU A 295 4.91 -5.46 7.43
CA LEU A 295 6.04 -5.97 8.21
C LEU A 295 6.01 -7.50 8.40
N PHE A 296 4.82 -8.09 8.52
CA PHE A 296 4.68 -9.54 8.56
C PHE A 296 5.09 -10.20 7.25
N VAL A 297 4.73 -9.62 6.10
CA VAL A 297 5.10 -10.12 4.77
C VAL A 297 6.61 -10.02 4.57
N ASP A 298 7.25 -8.94 4.99
CA ASP A 298 8.70 -8.77 4.93
C ASP A 298 9.44 -9.86 5.71
N LEU A 299 8.99 -10.14 6.94
CA LEU A 299 9.58 -11.20 7.76
C LEU A 299 9.27 -12.61 7.22
N PHE A 300 8.08 -12.79 6.64
CA PHE A 300 7.65 -14.03 6.02
C PHE A 300 8.44 -14.34 4.74
N ALA A 301 8.86 -13.33 3.98
CA ALA A 301 9.53 -13.50 2.70
C ALA A 301 10.77 -14.40 2.79
N HIS A 302 11.57 -14.26 3.85
CA HIS A 302 12.73 -15.11 4.10
C HIS A 302 12.37 -16.58 4.29
N GLU A 303 11.31 -16.87 5.04
CA GLU A 303 10.85 -18.25 5.25
C GLU A 303 10.20 -18.82 3.98
N PHE A 304 9.52 -17.98 3.20
CA PHE A 304 8.95 -18.35 1.91
C PHE A 304 10.02 -18.70 0.87
N ALA A 305 11.16 -17.99 0.89
CA ALA A 305 12.29 -18.23 0.00
C ALA A 305 13.00 -19.57 0.29
N LYS A 306 13.32 -19.86 1.56
CA LYS A 306 13.93 -21.14 1.98
C LYS A 306 13.12 -22.34 1.54
N ALA A 307 11.82 -22.25 1.72
CA ALA A 307 10.85 -23.25 1.33
C ALA A 307 10.91 -23.60 -0.18
N ALA A 308 11.31 -22.68 -1.06
CA ALA A 308 11.47 -22.99 -2.49
C ALA A 308 12.72 -23.82 -2.82
N THR A 309 13.70 -23.90 -1.91
CA THR A 309 15.03 -24.49 -2.15
C THR A 309 15.21 -25.91 -1.59
N THR A 310 14.16 -26.49 -0.99
CA THR A 310 14.23 -27.85 -0.44
C THR A 310 13.75 -28.85 -1.50
N PRO A 311 14.59 -29.81 -1.94
CA PRO A 311 14.26 -30.78 -2.98
C PRO A 311 13.20 -31.80 -2.58
#